data_AF-A0A5C9E0Z1-F1
#
_entry.id   AF-A0A5C9E0Z1-F1
#
_cell.length_a   1.000
_cell.length_b   1.000
_cell.length_c   1.000
_cell.angle_alpha   90.00
_cell.angle_beta   90.00
_cell.angle_gamma   90.00
#
_symmetry.space_group_name_H-M   'P 1'
#
loop_
_entity.id
_entity.type
_entity.pdbx_description
1 polymer ?
#
loop_
_entity_poly.entity_id
_entity_poly.type
_entity_poly.pdbx_seq_one_letter_code
_entity_poly.pdbx_strand_id
1 'polypeptide(L)'
;MSSNNKLWREVPGYVFVALARRGMEKISLDQCFLPNCDNKDINKLEPLEMKESDTEEKHIKHIKIKCHECNGIFQFKLETLKKVAKPSSKGSKNEQKEGEEKALSMGIAYALDEEGNNLGHIGYF
;
A
#
# COMPACT_ATOMS: atom_id res chain seq x y z
N MET A 1 1.76 2.86 25.23
CA MET A 1 1.91 2.92 23.76
C MET A 1 0.51 3.02 23.17
N SER A 2 0.16 4.15 22.54
CA SER A 2 -1.19 4.38 22.00
C SER A 2 -1.49 3.41 20.86
N SER A 3 -2.73 2.91 20.78
CA SER A 3 -3.21 2.00 19.74
C SER A 3 -2.96 2.52 18.32
N ASN A 4 -2.93 3.84 18.15
CA ASN A 4 -2.68 4.52 16.87
C ASN A 4 -1.28 4.22 16.29
N ASN A 5 -0.27 3.99 17.14
CA ASN A 5 1.08 3.64 16.69
C ASN A 5 1.19 2.22 16.13
N LYS A 6 0.24 1.33 16.44
CA LYS A 6 0.20 -0.01 15.85
C LYS A 6 -0.36 0.04 14.43
N LEU A 7 -1.43 0.80 14.22
CA LEU A 7 -2.07 0.94 12.91
C LEU A 7 -1.14 1.58 11.88
N TRP A 8 -0.36 2.60 12.28
CA TRP A 8 0.64 3.22 11.40
C TRP A 8 1.77 2.28 10.97
N ARG A 9 2.12 1.26 11.78
CA ARG A 9 3.16 0.29 11.41
C ARG A 9 2.74 -0.64 10.26
N GLU A 10 1.44 -0.77 10.04
CA GLU A 10 0.88 -1.58 8.96
C GLU A 10 0.81 -0.82 7.64
N VAL A 11 0.83 0.51 7.68
CA VAL A 11 0.89 1.37 6.49
C VAL A 11 2.35 1.43 5.99
N PRO A 12 2.62 1.14 4.72
CA PRO A 12 3.94 1.37 4.13
C PRO A 12 4.30 2.85 4.24
N GLY A 13 5.52 3.19 4.65
CA GLY A 13 5.94 4.61 4.70
C GLY A 13 6.01 5.27 3.32
N TYR A 14 6.19 4.48 2.25
CA TYR A 14 6.29 4.97 0.89
C TYR A 14 5.78 3.95 -0.12
N VAL A 15 5.41 4.47 -1.29
CA VAL A 15 5.06 3.71 -2.48
C VAL A 15 5.85 4.25 -3.68
N PHE A 16 6.00 3.41 -4.70
CA PHE A 16 6.67 3.75 -5.95
C PHE A 16 5.64 3.94 -7.06
N VAL A 17 5.71 5.09 -7.72
CA VAL A 17 4.80 5.45 -8.80
C VAL A 17 5.55 5.40 -10.12
N ALA A 18 5.02 4.64 -11.08
CA ALA A 18 5.61 4.57 -12.41
C ALA A 18 5.37 5.86 -13.19
N LEU A 19 6.44 6.59 -13.50
CA LEU A 19 6.43 7.80 -14.33
C LEU A 19 6.72 7.48 -15.81
N ALA A 20 6.12 6.38 -16.31
CA ALA A 20 6.34 5.86 -17.65
C ALA A 20 7.85 5.75 -18.00
N ARG A 21 8.34 6.56 -18.95
CA ARG A 21 9.75 6.53 -19.39
C ARG A 21 10.73 7.19 -18.42
N ARG A 22 10.25 7.91 -17.40
CA ARG A 22 11.11 8.62 -16.42
C ARG A 22 11.51 7.74 -15.23
N GLY A 23 11.10 6.48 -15.22
CA GLY A 23 11.38 5.54 -14.12
C GLY A 23 10.28 5.54 -13.08
N MET A 24 10.66 5.41 -11.81
CA MET A 24 9.74 5.38 -10.68
C MET A 24 10.03 6.53 -9.71
N GLU A 25 8.99 7.15 -9.20
CA GLU A 25 9.08 8.18 -8.15
C GLU A 25 8.62 7.62 -6.82
N LYS A 26 9.33 7.97 -5.75
CA LYS A 26 9.00 7.58 -4.39
C LYS A 26 8.04 8.61 -3.80
N ILE A 27 6.84 8.18 -3.43
CA ILE A 27 5.81 9.01 -2.80
C ILE A 27 5.57 8.53 -1.37
N SER A 28 5.52 9.45 -0.40
CA SER A 28 5.17 9.13 0.99
C SER A 28 3.65 8.96 1.13
N LEU A 29 3.24 7.99 1.97
CA LEU A 29 1.84 7.81 2.36
C LEU A 29 1.45 8.67 3.58
N ASP A 30 2.37 9.47 4.11
CA ASP A 30 2.18 10.34 5.28
C ASP A 30 1.46 11.66 4.92
N GLN A 31 0.58 11.65 3.93
CA GLN A 31 -0.17 12.80 3.43
C GLN A 31 -1.64 12.45 3.23
N CYS A 32 -2.50 13.47 3.19
CA CYS A 32 -3.92 13.29 2.86
C CYS A 32 -4.08 13.11 1.36
N PHE A 33 -4.91 12.15 0.95
CA PHE A 33 -5.20 11.85 -0.46
C PHE A 33 -6.62 12.27 -0.87
N LEU A 34 -7.30 13.08 -0.05
CA LEU A 34 -8.59 13.66 -0.42
C LEU A 34 -8.37 14.81 -1.41
N PRO A 35 -9.19 14.94 -2.46
CA PRO A 35 -8.99 15.93 -3.53
C PRO A 35 -9.04 17.39 -3.05
N ASN A 36 -9.63 17.64 -1.88
CA ASN A 36 -9.80 18.98 -1.30
C ASN A 36 -8.84 19.24 -0.12
N CYS A 37 -7.76 18.48 0.02
CA CYS A 37 -6.83 18.61 1.14
C CYS A 37 -5.38 18.37 0.70
N ASP A 38 -4.51 19.34 0.98
CA ASP A 38 -3.08 19.27 0.68
C ASP A 38 -2.23 18.97 1.93
N ASN A 39 -2.83 18.41 2.98
CA ASN A 39 -2.11 18.12 4.22
C ASN A 39 -1.00 17.09 3.99
N LYS A 40 0.24 17.47 4.30
CA LYS A 40 1.44 16.61 4.27
C LYS A 40 2.00 16.31 5.66
N ASP A 41 1.30 16.72 6.72
CA ASP A 41 1.72 16.52 8.10
C ASP A 41 1.07 15.25 8.67
N ILE A 42 1.93 14.26 8.97
CA ILE A 42 1.53 12.99 9.61
C ILE A 42 0.89 13.20 10.97
N ASN A 43 1.26 14.25 11.72
CA ASN A 43 0.72 14.51 13.05
C ASN A 43 -0.76 14.90 13.00
N LYS A 44 -1.25 15.32 11.84
CA LYS A 44 -2.65 15.63 11.58
C LYS A 44 -3.43 14.45 10.98
N LEU A 45 -2.80 13.28 10.87
CA LEU A 45 -3.42 12.06 10.35
C LEU A 45 -3.60 11.04 11.48
N GLU A 46 -4.84 10.62 11.69
CA GLU A 46 -5.20 9.67 12.73
C GLU A 46 -5.82 8.40 12.13
N PRO A 47 -5.13 7.24 12.22
CA PRO A 47 -5.70 5.97 11.85
C PRO A 47 -6.82 5.58 12.81
N LEU A 48 -7.99 5.27 12.26
CA LEU A 48 -9.19 4.94 13.02
C LEU A 48 -9.39 3.42 13.12
N GLU A 49 -9.37 2.75 11.97
CA GLU A 49 -9.74 1.34 11.87
C GLU A 49 -8.89 0.64 10.81
N MET A 50 -8.70 -0.66 11.00
CA MET A 50 -8.08 -1.53 10.02
C MET A 50 -8.94 -2.77 9.81
N LYS A 51 -9.13 -3.16 8.56
CA LYS A 51 -9.77 -4.41 8.15
C LYS A 51 -8.84 -5.14 7.21
N GLU A 52 -8.62 -6.41 7.50
CA GLU A 52 -7.81 -7.29 6.65
C GLU A 52 -8.71 -8.34 6.01
N SER A 53 -8.46 -8.65 4.75
CA SER A 53 -9.05 -9.78 4.06
C SER A 53 -7.99 -10.54 3.31
N ASP A 54 -7.96 -11.85 3.54
CA ASP A 54 -7.03 -12.76 2.87
C ASP A 54 -7.81 -13.66 1.92
N THR A 55 -7.39 -13.67 0.66
CA THR A 55 -7.89 -14.58 -0.37
C THR A 55 -6.72 -15.40 -0.92
N GLU A 56 -7.02 -16.50 -1.62
CA GLU A 56 -6.00 -17.37 -2.21
C GLU A 56 -5.06 -16.62 -3.18
N GLU A 57 -5.57 -15.58 -3.84
CA GLU A 57 -4.83 -14.80 -4.84
C GLU A 57 -4.18 -13.55 -4.25
N LYS A 58 -4.83 -12.89 -3.28
CA LYS A 58 -4.39 -11.60 -2.75
C LYS A 58 -4.74 -11.39 -1.28
N HIS A 59 -3.91 -10.60 -0.61
CA HIS A 59 -4.17 -10.09 0.72
C HIS A 59 -4.49 -8.59 0.64
N ILE A 60 -5.61 -8.15 1.21
CA ILE A 60 -6.05 -6.75 1.15
C ILE A 60 -6.15 -6.20 2.56
N LYS A 61 -5.52 -5.05 2.80
CA LYS A 61 -5.67 -4.26 4.03
C LYS A 61 -6.38 -2.96 3.71
N HIS A 62 -7.47 -2.69 4.41
CA HIS A 62 -8.16 -1.40 4.42
C HIS A 62 -7.83 -0.69 5.72
N ILE A 63 -7.24 0.51 5.62
CA ILE A 63 -6.88 1.32 6.79
C ILE A 63 -7.58 2.67 6.66
N LYS A 64 -8.53 2.95 7.55
CA LYS A 64 -9.24 4.23 7.60
C LYS A 64 -8.41 5.25 8.36
N ILE A 65 -8.26 6.44 7.79
CA ILE A 65 -7.50 7.54 8.37
C ILE A 65 -8.35 8.80 8.33
N LYS A 66 -8.42 9.50 9.46
CA LYS A 66 -8.99 10.83 9.57
C LYS A 66 -7.90 11.86 9.42
N CYS A 67 -8.12 12.86 8.57
CA CYS A 67 -7.29 14.04 8.49
C CYS A 67 -7.90 15.16 9.33
N HIS A 68 -7.17 15.68 10.30
CA HIS A 68 -7.60 16.79 11.17
C HIS A 68 -7.53 18.16 10.47
N GLU A 69 -6.88 18.26 9.31
CA GLU A 69 -6.80 19.52 8.55
C GLU A 69 -8.06 19.80 7.75
N CYS A 70 -8.58 18.81 7.03
CA CYS A 70 -9.84 18.93 6.28
C CYS A 70 -11.04 18.30 7.00
N ASN A 71 -10.83 17.68 8.17
CA ASN A 71 -11.79 16.84 8.90
C ASN A 71 -12.37 15.67 8.09
N GLY A 72 -11.80 15.37 6.92
CA GLY A 72 -12.23 14.28 6.05
C GLY A 72 -11.66 12.93 6.50
N ILE A 73 -12.39 11.88 6.16
CA ILE A 73 -11.96 10.49 6.35
C ILE A 73 -11.67 9.89 4.98
N PHE A 74 -10.53 9.23 4.86
CA PHE A 74 -10.15 8.47 3.67
C PHE A 74 -9.64 7.09 4.08
N GLN A 75 -9.47 6.21 3.10
CA GLN A 75 -8.99 4.85 3.36
C GLN A 75 -7.84 4.51 2.44
N PHE A 76 -6.79 3.90 2.98
CA PHE A 76 -5.81 3.18 2.18
C PHE A 76 -6.30 1.77 1.92
N LYS A 77 -6.31 1.36 0.65
CA LYS A 77 -6.48 -0.02 0.23
C LYS A 77 -5.14 -0.56 -0.26
N LEU A 78 -4.54 -1.44 0.52
CA LEU A 78 -3.24 -2.05 0.27
C LEU A 78 -3.46 -3.50 -0.18
N GLU A 79 -3.28 -3.77 -1.46
CA GLU A 79 -3.45 -5.11 -2.05
C GLU A 79 -2.08 -5.76 -2.29
N THR A 80 -1.80 -6.90 -1.67
CA THR A 80 -0.62 -7.73 -1.93
C THR A 80 -1.02 -8.94 -2.76
N LEU A 81 -0.60 -8.99 -4.02
CA LEU A 81 -0.82 -10.13 -4.91
C LEU A 81 0.19 -11.24 -4.59
N LYS A 82 -0.27 -12.47 -4.36
CA LYS A 82 0.58 -13.59 -3.88
C LYS A 82 1.33 -14.35 -4.98
N LYS A 83 0.92 -14.22 -6.25
CA LYS A 83 1.44 -15.02 -7.38
C LYS A 83 1.55 -14.21 -8.68
N VAL A 84 2.40 -13.19 -8.72
CA VAL A 84 2.51 -12.32 -9.91
C VAL A 84 3.44 -12.85 -11.02
N ALA A 85 4.40 -13.71 -10.69
CA ALA A 85 5.17 -14.47 -11.69
C ALA A 85 5.98 -15.59 -11.01
N LYS A 86 6.26 -16.67 -11.76
CA LYS A 86 7.42 -17.52 -11.49
C LYS A 86 8.63 -16.87 -12.16
N PRO A 87 9.78 -16.72 -11.47
CA PRO A 87 10.99 -16.26 -12.14
C PRO A 87 11.29 -17.22 -13.31
N SER A 88 11.36 -16.70 -14.53
CA SER A 88 11.77 -17.52 -15.67
C SER A 88 13.26 -17.82 -15.54
N SER A 89 13.62 -18.97 -14.99
CA SER A 89 14.98 -19.47 -14.90
C SER A 89 15.50 -19.88 -16.30
N LYS A 90 15.70 -18.90 -17.19
CA LYS A 90 16.52 -19.05 -18.40
C LYS A 90 17.80 -18.24 -18.23
N GLY A 91 18.65 -18.67 -17.31
CA GLY A 91 19.97 -18.07 -17.16
C GLY A 91 20.60 -18.33 -15.81
N SER A 92 20.90 -19.59 -15.51
CA SER A 92 22.05 -20.05 -14.70
C SER A 92 21.88 -21.55 -14.46
N LYS A 93 22.53 -22.37 -15.29
CA LYS A 93 22.84 -23.75 -14.91
C LYS A 93 23.92 -23.66 -13.83
N ASN A 94 23.54 -23.78 -12.56
CA ASN A 94 24.37 -24.40 -11.53
C ASN A 94 23.50 -24.70 -10.29
N GLU A 95 23.13 -25.96 -10.21
CA GLU A 95 23.10 -26.83 -9.03
C GLU A 95 22.49 -26.33 -7.70
N GLN A 96 21.37 -27.01 -7.36
CA GLN A 96 20.99 -27.51 -6.03
C GLN A 96 20.71 -26.49 -4.91
N LYS A 97 19.44 -26.36 -4.52
CA LYS A 97 18.90 -26.99 -3.29
C LYS A 97 17.42 -26.65 -3.08
N GLU A 98 16.72 -27.64 -2.52
CA GLU A 98 15.36 -27.55 -1.99
C GLU A 98 15.13 -26.25 -1.19
N GLY A 99 14.12 -25.50 -1.59
CA GLY A 99 13.71 -24.28 -0.92
C GLY A 99 12.68 -23.60 -1.80
N GLU A 100 11.41 -23.75 -1.43
CA GLU A 100 10.23 -23.08 -1.99
C GLU A 100 10.61 -21.85 -2.82
N GLU A 101 10.55 -21.95 -4.16
CA GLU A 101 10.68 -20.80 -5.04
C GLU A 101 9.59 -19.81 -4.66
N LYS A 102 9.91 -18.86 -3.76
CA LYS A 102 8.95 -17.88 -3.24
C LYS A 102 8.41 -17.12 -4.43
N ALA A 103 7.15 -17.39 -4.77
CA ALA A 103 6.45 -16.67 -5.81
C ALA A 103 6.63 -15.16 -5.56
N LEU A 104 6.94 -14.41 -6.61
CA LEU A 104 7.03 -12.97 -6.49
C LEU A 104 5.66 -12.44 -6.07
N SER A 105 5.65 -11.56 -5.07
CA SER A 105 4.47 -10.83 -4.61
C SER A 105 4.60 -9.34 -4.95
N MET A 106 3.49 -8.68 -5.26
CA MET A 106 3.46 -7.25 -5.58
C MET A 106 2.42 -6.54 -4.71
N GLY A 107 2.85 -5.50 -3.99
CA GLY A 107 1.96 -4.60 -3.26
C GLY A 107 1.45 -3.47 -4.16
N ILE A 108 0.18 -3.14 -4.05
CA ILE A 108 -0.50 -2.05 -4.77
C ILE A 108 -1.28 -1.22 -3.75
N ALA A 109 -1.11 0.09 -3.78
CA ALA A 109 -1.78 1.02 -2.88
C ALA A 109 -2.78 1.90 -3.65
N TYR A 110 -3.99 2.01 -3.11
CA TYR A 110 -5.03 2.91 -3.59
C TYR A 110 -5.51 3.82 -2.45
N ALA A 111 -5.95 5.03 -2.82
CA ALA A 111 -6.72 5.91 -1.96
C ALA A 111 -8.21 5.71 -2.24
N LEU A 112 -9.00 5.59 -1.19
CA LEU A 112 -10.47 5.56 -1.24
C LEU A 112 -11.02 6.69 -0.37
N ASP A 113 -12.24 7.16 -0.66
CA ASP A 113 -12.98 8.05 0.24
C ASP A 113 -13.63 7.28 1.40
N GLU A 114 -14.37 8.00 2.26
CA GLU A 114 -15.08 7.42 3.40
C GLU A 114 -16.06 6.30 3.00
N GLU A 115 -16.73 6.45 1.86
CA GLU A 115 -17.73 5.50 1.33
C GLU A 115 -17.08 4.29 0.63
N GLY A 116 -15.77 4.37 0.34
CA GLY A 116 -15.01 3.33 -0.34
C GLY A 116 -14.92 3.54 -1.85
N ASN A 117 -15.32 4.70 -2.37
CA ASN A 117 -15.12 5.06 -3.77
C ASN A 117 -13.62 5.27 -4.04
N ASN A 118 -13.17 4.80 -5.21
CA ASN A 118 -11.76 4.87 -5.57
C ASN A 118 -11.36 6.30 -5.97
N LEU A 119 -10.45 6.90 -5.19
CA LEU A 119 -9.88 8.22 -5.45
C LEU A 119 -8.65 8.15 -6.37
N GLY A 120 -8.03 6.97 -6.49
CA GLY A 120 -6.93 6.75 -7.41
C GLY A 120 -5.93 5.69 -6.95
N HIS A 121 -5.23 5.14 -7.94
CA HIS A 121 -4.03 4.34 -7.70
C HIS A 121 -2.89 5.25 -7.26
N ILE A 122 -2.29 4.96 -6.11
CA ILE A 122 -1.16 5.72 -5.58
C ILE A 122 0.13 5.15 -6.14
N GLY A 123 0.40 3.85 -5.94
CA GLY A 123 1.66 3.24 -6.37
C GLY A 123 1.85 1.81 -5.86
N TYR A 124 3.08 1.30 -6.00
CA TYR A 124 3.47 -0.07 -5.63
C TYR A 124 4.37 -0.09 -4.39
N PHE A 125 4.33 -1.17 -3.59
CA PHE A 125 5.18 -1.36 -2.40
C PHE A 125 5.58 -2.81 -2.19
#